data_AF-A0A2N3T3B3-F1
#
_entry.id   AF-A0A2N3T3B3-F1
#
_cell.length_a   1.000
_cell.length_b   1.000
_cell.length_c   1.000
_cell.angle_alpha   90.00
_cell.angle_beta   90.00
_cell.angle_gamma   90.00
#
_symmetry.space_group_name_H-M   'P 1'
#
loop_
_entity.id
_entity.type
_entity.pdbx_description
1 polymer ?
#
loop_
_entity_poly.entity_id
_entity_poly.type
_entity_poly.pdbx_seq_one_letter_code
_entity_poly.pdbx_strand_id
1 'polypeptide(L)'
;MEEKSFKEVNKELNLIMTGDWSIENDDANRVVEFIKYYNNNIDELDEGVEFEFLELVISSMNEAILENKVDNEMTFLFKEFIYPHLSNELALHFQTIIYWDAIADQEEFPVGFLIREMLGDD
;
A
#
# COMPACT_ATOMS: atom_id res chain seq x y z
N MET A 1 1.79 -24.56 -4.49
CA MET A 1 1.32 -23.55 -5.45
C MET A 1 2.57 -22.88 -5.97
N GLU A 2 2.64 -22.52 -7.26
CA GLU A 2 3.78 -21.76 -7.77
C GLU A 2 3.54 -20.30 -7.38
N GLU A 3 4.52 -19.66 -6.73
CA GLU A 3 4.45 -18.24 -6.35
C GLU A 3 4.46 -17.40 -7.63
N LYS A 4 3.57 -16.40 -7.70
CA LYS A 4 3.53 -15.40 -8.76
C LYS A 4 4.76 -14.54 -8.65
N SER A 5 5.55 -14.55 -9.71
CA SER A 5 6.69 -13.65 -9.83
C SER A 5 6.25 -12.20 -10.03
N PHE A 6 7.13 -11.27 -9.64
CA PHE A 6 7.00 -9.83 -9.90
C PHE A 6 6.61 -9.51 -11.37
N LYS A 7 7.17 -10.27 -12.31
CA LYS A 7 6.89 -10.13 -13.75
C LYS A 7 5.46 -10.54 -14.13
N GLU A 8 4.92 -11.57 -13.49
CA GLU A 8 3.56 -12.01 -13.73
C GLU A 8 2.56 -10.98 -13.20
N VAL A 9 2.76 -10.51 -11.97
CA VAL A 9 1.93 -9.45 -11.38
C VAL A 9 1.96 -8.19 -12.24
N ASN A 10 3.15 -7.74 -12.67
CA ASN A 10 3.29 -6.59 -13.57
C ASN A 10 2.45 -6.72 -14.83
N LYS A 11 2.41 -7.92 -15.41
CA LYS A 11 1.63 -8.18 -16.62
C LYS A 11 0.12 -8.20 -16.33
N GLU A 12 -0.30 -8.82 -15.23
CA GLU A 12 -1.71 -8.94 -14.87
C GLU A 12 -2.33 -7.58 -14.50
N LEU A 13 -1.58 -6.74 -13.79
CA LEU A 13 -1.99 -5.40 -13.39
C LEU A 13 -1.55 -4.31 -14.38
N ASN A 14 -0.94 -4.68 -15.51
CA ASN A 14 -0.45 -3.72 -16.50
C ASN A 14 0.43 -2.60 -15.89
N LEU A 15 1.33 -2.99 -14.99
CA LEU A 15 2.29 -2.11 -14.34
C LEU A 15 3.52 -1.92 -15.23
N ILE A 16 4.16 -0.76 -15.10
CA ILE A 16 5.48 -0.50 -15.66
C ILE A 16 6.47 -1.46 -14.98
N MET A 17 7.27 -2.16 -15.79
CA MET A 17 8.31 -3.05 -15.29
C MET A 17 9.45 -2.22 -14.70
N THR A 18 9.43 -2.04 -13.39
CA THR A 18 10.40 -1.30 -12.57
C THR A 18 10.93 -2.20 -11.44
N GLY A 19 11.91 -1.72 -10.69
CA GLY A 19 12.37 -2.37 -9.45
C GLY A 19 11.72 -1.83 -8.18
N ASP A 20 10.86 -0.82 -8.29
CA ASP A 20 10.16 -0.16 -7.18
C ASP A 20 8.79 0.32 -7.68
N TRP A 21 7.71 -0.33 -7.23
CA TRP A 21 6.37 0.03 -7.66
C TRP A 21 5.88 1.36 -7.11
N SER A 22 6.37 1.78 -5.95
CA SER A 22 5.86 2.95 -5.24
C SER A 22 6.15 4.27 -5.95
N ILE A 23 7.13 4.30 -6.86
CA ILE A 23 7.59 5.50 -7.58
C ILE A 23 6.97 5.65 -8.97
N GLU A 24 6.77 4.53 -9.68
CA GLU A 24 6.40 4.56 -11.11
C GLU A 24 4.97 4.06 -11.37
N ASN A 25 4.36 3.38 -10.40
CA ASN A 25 3.07 2.71 -10.58
C ASN A 25 2.00 3.14 -9.57
N ASP A 26 2.32 4.07 -8.69
CA ASP A 26 1.34 4.66 -7.78
C ASP A 26 0.23 5.36 -8.59
N ASP A 27 -1.02 5.08 -8.22
CA ASP A 27 -2.17 5.61 -8.94
C ASP A 27 -3.37 5.77 -8.01
N ALA A 28 -3.76 7.03 -7.80
CA ALA A 28 -4.90 7.45 -7.01
C ALA A 28 -6.22 6.71 -7.35
N ASN A 29 -6.37 6.23 -8.59
CA ASN A 29 -7.58 5.57 -9.06
C ASN A 29 -7.55 4.04 -8.88
N ARG A 30 -6.41 3.47 -8.47
CA ARG A 30 -6.17 2.03 -8.44
C ARG A 30 -5.96 1.46 -7.05
N VAL A 31 -6.00 2.27 -5.99
CA VAL A 31 -5.90 1.84 -4.58
C VAL A 31 -6.75 0.60 -4.29
N VAL A 32 -8.05 0.66 -4.63
CA VAL A 32 -9.01 -0.45 -4.39
C VAL A 32 -8.70 -1.67 -5.26
N GLU A 33 -8.20 -1.47 -6.48
CA GLU A 33 -7.79 -2.56 -7.38
C GLU A 33 -6.59 -3.30 -6.80
N PHE A 34 -5.55 -2.58 -6.37
CA PHE A 34 -4.34 -3.14 -5.79
C PHE A 34 -4.65 -3.94 -4.52
N ILE A 35 -5.44 -3.39 -3.60
CA ILE A 35 -5.88 -4.10 -2.38
C ILE A 35 -6.65 -5.38 -2.72
N LYS A 36 -7.60 -5.30 -3.66
CA LYS A 36 -8.39 -6.48 -4.08
C LYS A 36 -7.52 -7.52 -4.75
N TYR A 37 -6.56 -7.12 -5.57
CA TYR A 37 -5.63 -8.04 -6.20
C TYR A 37 -4.78 -8.75 -5.13
N TYR A 38 -4.15 -8.01 -4.22
CA TYR A 38 -3.37 -8.59 -3.13
C TYR A 38 -4.18 -9.61 -2.33
N ASN A 39 -5.35 -9.21 -1.82
CA ASN A 39 -6.19 -10.08 -0.98
C ASN A 39 -6.66 -11.36 -1.69
N ASN A 40 -6.89 -11.30 -3.01
CA ASN A 40 -7.32 -12.45 -3.79
C ASN A 40 -6.18 -13.40 -4.16
N ASN A 41 -4.92 -12.96 -4.03
CA ASN A 41 -3.75 -13.72 -4.48
C ASN A 41 -2.70 -13.93 -3.37
N ILE A 42 -2.94 -13.51 -2.13
CA ILE A 42 -1.93 -13.51 -1.05
C ILE A 42 -1.21 -14.86 -0.88
N ASP A 43 -1.92 -15.99 -0.96
CA ASP A 43 -1.33 -17.34 -0.85
C ASP A 43 -0.41 -17.72 -2.03
N GLU A 44 -0.39 -16.90 -3.08
CA GLU A 44 0.41 -17.04 -4.29
C GLU A 44 1.48 -15.95 -4.42
N LEU A 45 1.60 -14.99 -3.49
CA LEU A 45 2.61 -13.94 -3.56
C LEU A 45 3.86 -14.35 -2.78
N ASP A 46 5.04 -14.04 -3.30
CA ASP A 46 6.28 -14.12 -2.52
C ASP A 46 6.44 -12.90 -1.60
N GLU A 47 7.23 -13.02 -0.55
CA GLU A 47 7.43 -11.96 0.46
C GLU A 47 7.89 -10.62 -0.15
N GLY A 48 8.68 -10.66 -1.23
CA GLY A 48 9.12 -9.44 -1.92
C GLY A 48 7.98 -8.77 -2.68
N VAL A 49 7.14 -9.54 -3.35
CA VAL A 49 5.94 -9.04 -4.03
C VAL A 49 4.92 -8.51 -3.02
N GLU A 50 4.73 -9.19 -1.90
CA GLU A 50 3.87 -8.71 -0.81
C GLU A 50 4.31 -7.35 -0.28
N PHE A 51 5.62 -7.20 -0.02
CA PHE A 51 6.20 -5.95 0.44
C PHE A 51 6.00 -4.81 -0.56
N GLU A 52 6.20 -5.07 -1.85
CA GLU A 52 6.00 -4.09 -2.91
C GLU A 52 4.53 -3.67 -3.05
N PHE A 53 3.57 -4.57 -2.77
CA PHE A 53 2.15 -4.20 -2.68
C PHE A 53 1.87 -3.25 -1.51
N LEU A 54 2.52 -3.44 -0.36
CA LEU A 54 2.34 -2.54 0.78
C LEU A 54 2.73 -1.11 0.40
N GLU A 55 3.94 -0.91 -0.12
CA GLU A 55 4.43 0.41 -0.54
C GLU A 55 3.55 0.99 -1.66
N LEU A 56 3.20 0.20 -2.68
CA LEU A 56 2.34 0.63 -3.78
C LEU A 56 0.95 1.08 -3.31
N VAL A 57 0.34 0.38 -2.36
CA VAL A 57 -0.98 0.75 -1.83
C VAL A 57 -0.88 2.03 -0.99
N ILE A 58 0.16 2.18 -0.17
CA ILE A 58 0.36 3.40 0.64
C ILE A 58 0.62 4.61 -0.25
N SER A 59 1.53 4.51 -1.22
CA SER A 59 1.81 5.61 -2.15
C SER A 59 0.60 5.95 -3.02
N SER A 60 -0.14 4.96 -3.52
CA SER A 60 -1.37 5.21 -4.29
C SER A 60 -2.45 5.88 -3.44
N MET A 61 -2.57 5.53 -2.16
CA MET A 61 -3.50 6.19 -1.23
C MET A 61 -3.06 7.63 -0.95
N ASN A 62 -1.75 7.89 -0.88
CA ASN A 62 -1.21 9.25 -0.78
C ASN A 62 -1.65 10.11 -1.96
N GLU A 63 -1.48 9.62 -3.19
CA GLU A 63 -1.94 10.31 -4.39
C GLU A 63 -3.46 10.51 -4.38
N ALA A 64 -4.24 9.52 -3.93
CA ALA A 64 -5.68 9.67 -3.79
C ALA A 64 -6.08 10.79 -2.83
N ILE A 65 -5.35 10.97 -1.72
CA ILE A 65 -5.58 12.07 -0.76
C ILE A 65 -5.22 13.41 -1.40
N LEU A 66 -4.03 13.53 -1.99
CA LEU A 66 -3.56 14.76 -2.66
C LEU A 66 -4.52 15.20 -3.77
N GLU A 67 -5.02 14.26 -4.56
CA GLU A 67 -5.95 14.51 -5.66
C GLU A 67 -7.42 14.67 -5.22
N ASN A 68 -7.72 14.57 -3.91
CA ASN A 68 -9.08 14.62 -3.36
C ASN A 68 -10.02 13.56 -3.96
N LYS A 69 -9.51 12.35 -4.20
CA LYS A 69 -10.24 11.21 -4.79
C LYS A 69 -10.68 10.17 -3.77
N VAL A 70 -10.31 10.34 -2.50
CA VAL A 70 -10.67 9.41 -1.43
C VAL A 70 -12.18 9.40 -1.19
N ASP A 71 -12.73 8.20 -1.05
CA ASP A 71 -14.07 7.97 -0.55
C ASP A 71 -14.07 7.03 0.67
N ASN A 72 -15.26 6.81 1.23
CA ASN A 72 -15.43 5.98 2.43
C ASN A 72 -15.09 4.50 2.18
N GLU A 73 -15.35 3.96 0.99
CA GLU A 73 -15.03 2.56 0.68
C GLU A 73 -13.51 2.39 0.59
N MET A 74 -12.84 3.27 -0.13
CA MET A 74 -11.40 3.28 -0.28
C MET A 74 -10.71 3.41 1.09
N THR A 75 -11.16 4.35 1.92
CA THR A 75 -10.61 4.53 3.28
C THR A 75 -10.79 3.28 4.14
N PHE A 76 -11.99 2.68 4.11
CA PHE A 76 -12.27 1.46 4.85
C PHE A 76 -11.37 0.31 4.41
N LEU A 77 -11.27 0.06 3.10
CA LEU A 77 -10.43 -1.01 2.55
C LEU A 77 -8.94 -0.79 2.81
N PHE A 78 -8.48 0.45 2.73
CA PHE A 78 -7.10 0.80 3.08
C PHE A 78 -6.79 0.47 4.54
N LYS A 79 -7.66 0.88 5.47
CA LYS A 79 -7.49 0.57 6.90
C LYS A 79 -7.45 -0.95 7.13
N GLU A 80 -8.40 -1.70 6.55
CA GLU A 80 -8.42 -3.17 6.65
C GLU A 80 -7.17 -3.84 6.05
N PHE A 81 -6.60 -3.28 4.98
CA PHE A 81 -5.35 -3.76 4.39
C PHE A 81 -4.14 -3.52 5.30
N ILE A 82 -4.04 -2.34 5.94
CA ILE A 82 -2.89 -1.98 6.78
C ILE A 82 -2.91 -2.68 8.15
N TYR A 83 -4.08 -2.84 8.78
CA TYR A 83 -4.21 -3.34 10.15
C TYR A 83 -3.45 -4.65 10.47
N PRO A 84 -3.49 -5.70 9.63
CA PRO A 84 -2.78 -6.95 9.91
C PRO A 84 -1.26 -6.76 10.11
N HIS A 85 -0.66 -5.79 9.41
CA HIS A 85 0.76 -5.50 9.44
C HIS A 85 1.21 -4.71 10.68
N LEU A 86 0.26 -4.13 11.44
CA LEU A 86 0.56 -3.36 12.64
C LEU A 86 0.88 -4.23 13.88
N SER A 87 0.70 -5.55 13.79
CA SER A 87 0.80 -6.46 14.93
C SER A 87 2.23 -6.90 15.29
N ASN A 88 3.20 -6.71 14.39
CA ASN A 88 4.58 -7.15 14.57
C ASN A 88 5.58 -6.02 14.30
N GLU A 89 6.01 -5.34 15.37
CA GLU A 89 6.89 -4.18 15.29
C GLU A 89 8.25 -4.46 14.62
N LEU A 90 8.71 -5.71 14.62
CA LEU A 90 9.99 -6.09 14.00
C LEU A 90 9.86 -6.47 12.51
N ALA A 91 8.63 -6.57 11.99
CA ALA A 91 8.41 -6.87 10.58
C ALA A 91 8.76 -5.66 9.71
N LEU A 92 9.34 -5.91 8.54
CA LEU A 92 9.67 -4.84 7.58
C LEU A 92 8.43 -4.02 7.20
N HIS A 93 7.30 -4.69 6.98
CA HIS A 93 6.00 -4.06 6.73
C HIS A 93 5.61 -3.02 7.79
N PHE A 94 5.80 -3.34 9.07
CA PHE A 94 5.52 -2.40 10.16
C PHE A 94 6.43 -1.18 10.08
N GLN A 95 7.74 -1.39 9.87
CA GLN A 95 8.71 -0.29 9.79
C GLN A 95 8.42 0.64 8.62
N THR A 96 7.99 0.10 7.47
CA THR A 96 7.48 0.90 6.33
C THR A 96 6.27 1.74 6.75
N ILE A 97 5.26 1.16 7.39
CA ILE A 97 4.07 1.90 7.80
C ILE A 97 4.42 3.05 8.76
N ILE A 98 5.30 2.80 9.74
CA ILE A 98 5.76 3.84 10.68
C ILE A 98 6.58 4.92 9.97
N TYR A 99 7.36 4.58 8.94
CA TYR A 99 8.07 5.59 8.15
C TYR A 99 7.10 6.61 7.53
N TRP A 100 6.00 6.14 6.95
CA TRP A 100 4.99 7.00 6.35
C TRP A 100 4.28 7.91 7.37
N ASP A 101 4.02 7.42 8.60
CA ASP A 101 3.56 8.27 9.71
C ASP A 101 4.61 9.32 10.10
N ALA A 102 5.88 8.93 10.22
CA ALA A 102 6.96 9.82 10.65
C ALA A 102 7.18 11.02 9.70
N ILE A 103 6.75 10.91 8.44
CA ILE A 103 6.85 11.97 7.44
C ILE A 103 5.52 12.71 7.20
N ALA A 104 4.46 12.42 7.96
CA ALA A 104 3.11 12.96 7.73
C ALA A 104 3.03 14.49 7.68
N ASP A 105 3.90 15.18 8.44
CA ASP A 105 3.91 16.64 8.51
C ASP A 105 4.47 17.32 7.23
N GLN A 106 4.97 16.54 6.28
CA GLN A 106 5.36 17.01 4.95
C GLN A 106 4.11 17.09 4.06
N GLU A 107 3.92 18.21 3.36
CA GLU A 107 2.72 18.47 2.54
C GLU A 107 2.53 17.41 1.43
N GLU A 108 3.62 16.80 0.98
CA GLU A 108 3.61 15.75 -0.05
C GLU A 108 3.14 14.38 0.46
N PHE A 109 3.06 14.16 1.78
CA PHE A 109 2.80 12.83 2.36
C PHE A 109 1.61 12.77 3.33
N PRO A 110 0.42 13.29 2.97
CA PRO A 110 -0.72 13.35 3.87
C PRO A 110 -1.28 11.97 4.27
N VAL A 111 -0.95 10.88 3.57
CA VAL A 111 -1.32 9.51 3.98
C VAL A 111 -0.79 9.16 5.38
N GLY A 112 0.32 9.78 5.80
CA GLY A 112 0.87 9.59 7.13
C GLY A 112 -0.11 9.95 8.24
N PHE A 113 -0.95 10.98 8.07
CA PHE A 113 -1.98 11.32 9.06
C PHE A 113 -3.07 10.25 9.18
N LEU A 114 -3.42 9.60 8.07
CA LEU A 114 -4.38 8.50 8.08
C LEU A 114 -3.80 7.29 8.81
N ILE A 115 -2.51 7.01 8.63
CA ILE A 115 -1.80 5.95 9.37
C ILE A 115 -1.73 6.30 10.85
N ARG A 116 -1.39 7.54 11.21
CA ARG A 116 -1.35 8.03 12.60
C ARG A 116 -2.67 7.80 13.33
N GLU A 117 -3.80 8.11 12.67
CA GLU A 117 -5.14 7.84 13.20
C GLU A 117 -5.33 6.36 13.55
N MET A 118 -4.79 5.44 12.73
CA MET A 118 -4.88 4.00 12.97
C MET A 118 -4.01 3.51 14.14
N LEU A 119 -2.91 4.21 14.43
CA LEU A 119 -2.02 3.91 15.55
C LEU A 119 -2.60 4.40 16.90
N GLY A 120 -3.60 5.28 16.86
CA GLY A 120 -4.24 5.84 18.06
C GLY A 120 -3.47 6.99 18.70
N ASP A 121 -2.55 7.60 17.95
CA ASP A 121 -1.78 8.77 18.35
C ASP A 121 -2.57 10.05 18.00
N ASP A 122 -3.58 10.38 18.82
CA ASP A 122 -4.36 11.63 18.78
C ASP A 122 -3.77 12.74 19.68
#